data_AF-A0A8T5QK08-F1
#
_entry.id   AF-A0A8T5QK08-F1
#
_cell.length_a   1.000
_cell.length_b   1.000
_cell.length_c   1.000
_cell.angle_alpha   90.00
_cell.angle_beta   90.00
_cell.angle_gamma   90.00
#
_symmetry.space_group_name_H-M   'P 1'
#
loop_
_entity.id
_entity.type
_entity.pdbx_description
1 polymer ?
#
loop_
_entity_poly.entity_id
_entity_poly.type
_entity_poly.pdbx_seq_one_letter_code
_entity_poly.pdbx_strand_id
1 'polypeptide(L)'
;DAQIQFIIETRGQVNIWWLLTYYWWALLLCWILLTLVMNKAYHGLSVVVLDQRVNALRREEKDIFKLIEELQNNAFKKKSISIEEYKITLSEYELRLGEIHVLILSLIGKRDLLNNPDEKLKHLNNEREELMKLVKKNQQNYFVHHKIRKERFNIIETSYNKRLANLDSLIEETKEKIEKKKEKNGENKMNGKTLMFLVLIGILLTTPFFLVKPSITGSAIYEQVITEPKDFVFNETGEITRNQALDDLINSELDLEDMQNLNLSTLYIEDILLIAKRSFVGKNISSLREEISTEGNYLYRDYLDNLLGDIEETKTSELEDKNYTRVERISQVIDFRKVQASNIEIEIELLKEREQELIDLEINTTIAKEFINDAYKSYVEERYDESEIFMINASNYLDVLRLEDLQRKNLLKQTTNLLLRHWWKILIISVLFYYSLKPFIRKVNKKLAKRKIILLQKELKELEDLIVEEQVATFKKVTMSVDKYHLRVKKYRIRIARIKEKIVELNEIIIGDDKSRKKENKYALRIK
;
A
#
# COMPACT_ATOMS: atom_id res chain seq x y z
N ASP A 1 -36.36 1.30 -8.80
CA ASP A 1 -35.87 -0.03 -8.38
C ASP A 1 -35.50 -0.99 -9.50
N ALA A 2 -36.40 -1.35 -10.42
CA ALA A 2 -36.11 -2.35 -11.46
C ALA A 2 -34.92 -1.99 -12.39
N GLN A 3 -34.73 -0.70 -12.73
CA GLN A 3 -33.60 -0.25 -13.54
C GLN A 3 -32.25 -0.31 -12.77
N ILE A 4 -32.28 -0.03 -11.46
CA ILE A 4 -31.09 -0.09 -10.60
C ILE A 4 -30.64 -1.54 -10.44
N GLN A 5 -31.59 -2.46 -10.27
CA GLN A 5 -31.32 -3.90 -10.16
C GLN A 5 -30.75 -4.48 -11.46
N PHE A 6 -31.25 -4.03 -12.62
CA PHE A 6 -30.72 -4.44 -13.93
C PHE A 6 -29.27 -3.97 -14.14
N ILE A 7 -28.91 -2.76 -13.69
CA ILE A 7 -27.53 -2.24 -13.78
C ILE A 7 -26.58 -3.04 -12.88
N ILE A 8 -27.04 -3.48 -11.70
CA ILE A 8 -26.24 -4.27 -10.76
C ILE A 8 -26.03 -5.71 -11.29
N GLU A 9 -27.07 -6.33 -11.85
CA GLU A 9 -26.96 -7.69 -12.40
C GLU A 9 -26.13 -7.77 -13.68
N THR A 10 -26.23 -6.78 -14.57
CA THR A 10 -25.47 -6.78 -15.83
C THR A 10 -24.00 -6.38 -15.66
N ARG A 11 -23.64 -5.60 -14.63
CA ARG A 11 -22.24 -5.22 -14.34
C ARG A 11 -21.51 -6.15 -13.36
N GLY A 12 -22.18 -7.17 -12.80
CA GLY A 12 -21.61 -8.06 -11.78
C GLY A 12 -20.57 -9.09 -12.28
N GLN A 13 -20.35 -9.21 -13.59
CA GLN A 13 -19.23 -10.00 -14.10
C GLN A 13 -17.94 -9.19 -14.04
N VAL A 14 -17.04 -9.56 -13.11
CA VAL A 14 -15.71 -8.94 -13.01
C VAL A 14 -15.04 -9.05 -14.38
N ASN A 15 -14.97 -7.92 -15.07
CA ASN A 15 -14.30 -7.85 -16.33
C ASN A 15 -12.79 -7.86 -16.07
N ILE A 16 -12.21 -9.06 -16.05
CA ILE A 16 -10.77 -9.29 -15.85
C ILE A 16 -9.95 -8.42 -16.82
N TRP A 17 -10.47 -8.19 -18.04
CA TRP A 17 -9.83 -7.30 -19.00
C TRP A 17 -9.78 -5.86 -18.51
N TRP A 18 -10.86 -5.33 -17.94
CA TRP A 18 -10.88 -3.99 -17.37
C TRP A 18 -9.90 -3.86 -16.19
N LEU A 19 -9.82 -4.87 -15.33
CA LEU A 19 -8.87 -4.85 -14.21
C LEU A 19 -7.41 -4.88 -14.71
N LEU A 20 -7.11 -5.68 -15.73
CA LEU A 20 -5.78 -5.70 -16.34
C LEU A 20 -5.46 -4.38 -17.05
N THR A 21 -6.38 -3.79 -17.81
CA THR A 21 -6.10 -2.54 -18.54
C THR A 21 -6.02 -1.33 -17.64
N TYR A 22 -6.79 -1.28 -16.55
CA TYR A 22 -6.82 -0.15 -15.64
C TYR A 22 -5.75 -0.24 -14.53
N TYR A 23 -5.45 -1.45 -14.02
CA TYR A 23 -4.56 -1.65 -12.87
C TYR A 23 -3.25 -2.39 -13.20
N TRP A 24 -2.82 -2.48 -14.47
CA TRP A 24 -1.55 -3.16 -14.82
C TRP A 24 -0.34 -2.59 -14.08
N TRP A 25 -0.30 -1.28 -13.82
CA TRP A 25 0.80 -0.63 -13.11
C TRP A 25 0.88 -1.11 -11.64
N ALA A 26 -0.26 -1.33 -10.98
CA ALA A 26 -0.32 -1.84 -9.62
C ALA A 26 0.15 -3.30 -9.56
N LEU A 27 -0.22 -4.11 -10.55
CA LEU A 27 0.30 -5.48 -10.70
C LEU A 27 1.81 -5.50 -10.93
N LEU A 28 2.33 -4.59 -11.75
CA LEU A 28 3.77 -4.45 -12.00
C LEU A 28 4.51 -4.04 -10.72
N LEU A 29 3.97 -3.07 -9.97
CA LEU A 29 4.54 -2.63 -8.69
C LEU A 29 4.53 -3.76 -7.64
N CYS A 30 3.43 -4.50 -7.54
CA CYS A 30 3.32 -5.68 -6.69
C CYS A 30 4.35 -6.74 -7.07
N TRP A 31 4.56 -6.96 -8.37
CA TRP A 31 5.58 -7.89 -8.86
C TRP A 31 7.00 -7.43 -8.51
N ILE A 32 7.33 -6.14 -8.69
CA ILE A 32 8.63 -5.58 -8.26
C ILE A 32 8.83 -5.78 -6.76
N LEU A 33 7.83 -5.42 -5.94
CA LEU A 33 7.91 -5.57 -4.49
C LEU A 33 8.12 -7.03 -4.08
N LEU A 34 7.38 -7.95 -4.70
CA LEU A 34 7.52 -9.39 -4.49
C LEU A 34 8.92 -9.87 -4.84
N THR A 35 9.50 -9.43 -5.96
CA THR A 35 10.87 -9.81 -6.34
C THR A 35 11.92 -9.31 -5.35
N LEU A 36 11.76 -8.09 -4.81
CA LEU A 36 12.66 -7.54 -3.81
C LEU A 36 12.59 -8.31 -2.48
N VAL A 37 11.37 -8.63 -2.02
CA VAL A 37 11.15 -9.43 -0.81
C VAL A 37 11.72 -10.83 -0.98
N MET A 38 11.45 -11.49 -2.10
CA MET A 38 11.98 -12.82 -2.41
C MET A 38 13.51 -12.83 -2.48
N ASN A 39 14.13 -11.79 -3.03
CA ASN A 39 15.58 -11.67 -3.07
C ASN A 39 16.19 -11.56 -1.66
N LYS A 40 15.60 -10.72 -0.79
CA LYS A 40 16.04 -10.64 0.61
C LYS A 40 15.85 -11.97 1.36
N ALA A 41 14.71 -12.63 1.17
CA ALA A 41 14.43 -13.92 1.78
C ALA A 41 15.44 -14.99 1.33
N TYR A 42 15.78 -15.03 0.04
CA TYR A 42 16.78 -15.93 -0.52
C TYR A 42 18.17 -15.72 0.12
N HIS A 43 18.59 -14.47 0.31
CA HIS A 43 19.85 -14.14 1.00
C HIS A 43 19.83 -14.59 2.47
N GLY A 44 18.73 -14.36 3.20
CA GLY A 44 18.60 -14.82 4.58
C GLY A 44 18.68 -16.35 4.70
N LEU A 45 17.96 -17.07 3.84
CA LEU A 45 17.98 -18.53 3.82
C LEU A 45 19.37 -19.10 3.49
N SER A 46 20.09 -18.49 2.56
CA SER A 46 21.44 -18.96 2.19
C SER A 46 22.45 -18.77 3.32
N VAL A 47 22.35 -17.71 4.13
CA VAL A 47 23.16 -17.54 5.35
C VAL A 47 22.86 -18.65 6.37
N VAL A 48 21.57 -18.96 6.61
CA VAL A 48 21.15 -20.02 7.54
C VAL A 48 21.71 -21.38 7.12
N VAL A 49 21.64 -21.72 5.83
CA VAL A 49 22.18 -23.00 5.31
C VAL A 49 23.70 -23.08 5.50
N LEU A 50 24.43 -21.98 5.29
CA LEU A 50 25.88 -21.93 5.51
C LEU A 50 26.23 -22.13 7.00
N ASP A 51 25.50 -21.47 7.91
CA ASP A 51 25.72 -21.63 9.36
C ASP A 51 25.42 -23.06 9.83
N GLN A 52 24.34 -23.68 9.32
CA GLN A 52 24.06 -25.08 9.61
C GLN A 52 25.21 -26.00 9.17
N ARG A 53 25.81 -25.73 8.00
CA ARG A 53 26.93 -26.52 7.49
C ARG A 53 28.20 -26.31 8.32
N VAL A 54 28.49 -25.08 8.75
CA VAL A 54 29.60 -24.77 9.66
C VAL A 54 29.42 -25.49 11.00
N ASN A 55 28.21 -25.47 11.56
CA ASN A 55 27.90 -26.15 12.81
C ASN A 55 28.00 -27.68 12.69
N ALA A 56 27.65 -28.25 11.54
CA ALA A 56 27.86 -29.67 11.28
C ALA A 56 29.35 -30.04 11.26
N LEU A 57 30.18 -29.24 10.59
CA LEU A 57 31.64 -29.43 10.57
C LEU A 57 32.28 -29.29 11.95
N ARG A 58 31.81 -28.35 12.78
CA ARG A 58 32.27 -28.20 14.18
C ARG A 58 31.88 -29.39 15.06
N ARG A 59 30.76 -30.07 14.78
CA ARG A 59 30.40 -31.31 15.47
C ARG A 59 31.33 -32.44 15.07
N GLU A 60 31.57 -32.60 13.77
CA GLU A 60 32.54 -33.58 13.24
C GLU A 60 33.94 -33.37 13.83
N GLU A 61 34.40 -32.12 13.92
CA GLU A 61 35.65 -31.76 14.59
C GLU A 61 35.71 -32.27 16.04
N LYS A 62 34.65 -32.05 16.84
CA LYS A 62 34.55 -32.54 18.22
C LYS A 62 34.56 -34.06 18.30
N ASP A 63 33.90 -34.73 17.37
CA ASP A 63 33.85 -36.20 17.34
C ASP A 63 35.21 -36.79 16.99
N ILE A 64 35.97 -36.17 16.07
CA ILE A 64 37.35 -36.58 15.77
C ILE A 64 38.26 -36.39 16.99
N PHE A 65 38.11 -35.30 17.75
CA PHE A 65 38.87 -35.12 18.99
C PHE A 65 38.61 -36.24 20.00
N LYS A 66 37.37 -36.69 20.15
CA LYS A 66 37.03 -37.83 21.02
C LYS A 66 37.67 -39.14 20.51
N LEU A 67 37.65 -39.37 19.20
CA LEU A 67 38.30 -40.54 18.60
C LEU A 67 39.82 -40.53 18.82
N ILE A 68 40.46 -39.36 18.73
CA ILE A 68 41.89 -39.20 19.05
C ILE A 68 42.16 -39.54 20.52
N GLU A 69 41.32 -39.07 21.45
CA GLU A 69 41.46 -39.36 22.88
C GLU A 69 41.27 -40.87 23.18
N GLU A 70 40.29 -41.51 22.55
CA GLU A 70 40.07 -42.95 22.67
C GLU A 70 41.24 -43.75 22.10
N LEU A 71 41.73 -43.35 20.92
CA LEU A 71 42.90 -43.95 20.27
C LEU A 71 44.15 -43.85 21.17
N GLN A 72 44.37 -42.69 21.82
CA GLN A 72 45.44 -42.51 22.80
C GLN A 72 45.27 -43.41 24.02
N ASN A 73 44.06 -43.51 24.59
CA ASN A 73 43.78 -44.39 25.72
C ASN A 73 44.03 -45.87 25.36
N ASN A 74 43.63 -46.30 24.17
CA ASN A 74 43.82 -47.66 23.69
C ASN A 74 45.31 -47.99 23.45
N ALA A 75 46.09 -47.05 22.90
CA ALA A 75 47.53 -47.24 22.68
C ALA A 75 48.34 -47.25 23.98
N PHE A 76 48.13 -46.26 24.86
CA PHE A 76 49.03 -46.03 26.00
C PHE A 76 48.57 -46.65 27.31
N LYS A 77 47.26 -46.62 27.60
CA LYS A 77 46.71 -47.15 28.86
C LYS A 77 46.36 -48.63 28.73
N LYS A 78 45.57 -48.99 27.72
CA LYS A 78 45.12 -50.37 27.51
C LYS A 78 46.14 -51.23 26.76
N LYS A 79 47.06 -50.60 26.00
CA LYS A 79 48.03 -51.26 25.12
C LYS A 79 47.38 -52.25 24.14
N SER A 80 46.16 -51.94 23.68
CA SER A 80 45.37 -52.82 22.82
C SER A 80 45.66 -52.66 21.32
N ILE A 81 46.43 -51.63 20.94
CA ILE A 81 46.87 -51.35 19.56
C ILE A 81 48.37 -51.11 19.52
N SER A 82 49.01 -51.45 18.40
CA SER A 82 50.46 -51.24 18.23
C SER A 82 50.80 -49.75 18.09
N ILE A 83 52.04 -49.38 18.45
CA ILE A 83 52.50 -47.99 18.33
C ILE A 83 52.51 -47.52 16.87
N GLU A 84 52.85 -48.39 15.93
CA GLU A 84 52.82 -48.10 14.50
C GLU A 84 51.39 -47.83 14.00
N GLU A 85 50.43 -48.67 14.38
CA GLU A 85 49.01 -48.49 14.04
C GLU A 85 48.46 -47.19 14.64
N TYR A 86 48.75 -46.90 15.91
CA TYR A 86 48.43 -45.63 16.55
C TYR A 86 48.91 -44.42 15.74
N LYS A 87 50.18 -44.42 15.30
CA LYS A 87 50.75 -43.31 14.52
C LYS A 87 50.04 -43.12 13.17
N ILE A 88 49.70 -44.21 12.49
CA ILE A 88 49.00 -44.17 11.21
C ILE A 88 47.61 -43.57 11.40
N THR A 89 46.79 -44.14 12.28
CA THR A 89 45.41 -43.68 12.51
C THR A 89 45.35 -42.26 13.04
N LEU A 90 46.28 -41.87 13.94
CA LEU A 90 46.39 -40.49 14.41
C LEU A 90 46.68 -39.53 13.25
N SER A 91 47.58 -39.90 12.33
CA SER A 91 47.92 -39.05 11.19
C SER A 91 46.73 -38.81 10.25
N GLU A 92 45.85 -39.79 10.08
CA GLU A 92 44.61 -39.68 9.30
C GLU A 92 43.61 -38.73 9.98
N TYR A 93 43.39 -38.87 11.29
CA TYR A 93 42.53 -37.94 12.03
C TYR A 93 43.03 -36.51 11.98
N GLU A 94 44.34 -36.30 12.12
CA GLU A 94 44.90 -34.95 12.07
C GLU A 94 44.87 -34.36 10.66
N LEU A 95 44.98 -35.18 9.61
CA LEU A 95 44.76 -34.74 8.23
C LEU A 95 43.30 -34.30 8.03
N ARG A 96 42.34 -35.09 8.52
CA ARG A 96 40.91 -34.76 8.45
C ARG A 96 40.56 -33.48 9.20
N LEU A 97 41.13 -33.26 10.39
CA LEU A 97 40.99 -32.00 11.14
C LEU A 97 41.48 -30.80 10.32
N GLY A 98 42.61 -30.95 9.62
CA GLY A 98 43.12 -29.93 8.71
C GLY A 98 42.13 -29.58 7.58
N GLU A 99 41.51 -30.59 6.96
CA GLU A 99 40.49 -30.39 5.92
C GLU A 99 39.23 -29.69 6.45
N ILE A 100 38.72 -30.13 7.61
CA ILE A 100 37.54 -29.55 8.25
C ILE A 100 37.77 -28.07 8.54
N HIS A 101 38.96 -27.72 9.06
CA HIS A 101 39.30 -26.33 9.38
C HIS A 101 39.29 -25.45 8.12
N VAL A 102 39.89 -25.91 7.02
CA VAL A 102 39.87 -25.18 5.74
C VAL A 102 38.44 -25.03 5.20
N LEU A 103 37.58 -26.04 5.35
CA LEU A 103 36.18 -25.99 4.92
C LEU A 103 35.36 -24.99 5.75
N ILE A 104 35.52 -25.00 7.08
CA ILE A 104 34.84 -24.05 7.98
C ILE A 104 35.19 -22.62 7.57
N LEU A 105 36.47 -22.32 7.44
CA LEU A 105 36.93 -20.99 7.02
C LEU A 105 36.40 -20.61 5.64
N SER A 106 36.38 -21.54 4.68
CA SER A 106 35.81 -21.28 3.36
C SER A 106 34.30 -20.99 3.41
N LEU A 107 33.53 -21.64 4.28
CA LEU A 107 32.09 -21.42 4.41
C LEU A 107 31.78 -20.10 5.12
N ILE A 108 32.56 -19.76 6.15
CA ILE A 108 32.49 -18.45 6.81
C ILE A 108 32.77 -17.34 5.78
N GLY A 109 33.83 -17.47 4.98
CA GLY A 109 34.12 -16.52 3.91
C GLY A 109 33.00 -16.41 2.85
N LYS A 110 32.31 -17.52 2.53
CA LYS A 110 31.12 -17.52 1.64
C LYS A 110 29.90 -16.86 2.26
N ARG A 111 29.73 -17.00 3.57
CA ARG A 111 28.66 -16.35 4.34
C ARG A 111 28.90 -14.85 4.36
N ASP A 112 30.11 -14.44 4.69
CA ASP A 112 30.48 -13.02 4.79
C ASP A 112 30.52 -12.35 3.40
N LEU A 113 30.71 -13.13 2.32
CA LEU A 113 30.51 -12.71 0.93
C LEU A 113 29.08 -12.28 0.59
N LEU A 114 28.07 -12.82 1.29
CA LEU A 114 26.68 -12.41 1.14
C LEU A 114 26.39 -11.10 1.90
N ASN A 115 27.30 -10.72 2.80
CA ASN A 115 27.26 -9.48 3.56
C ASN A 115 28.10 -8.40 2.86
N ASN A 116 28.04 -7.16 3.36
CA ASN A 116 28.62 -5.97 2.72
C ASN A 116 30.12 -6.17 2.38
N PRO A 117 30.60 -5.81 1.16
CA PRO A 117 32.01 -5.98 0.75
C PRO A 117 33.05 -5.43 1.75
N ASP A 118 32.72 -4.37 2.49
CA ASP A 118 33.59 -3.81 3.53
C ASP A 118 33.77 -4.78 4.70
N GLU A 119 32.68 -5.40 5.17
CA GLU A 119 32.74 -6.45 6.21
C GLU A 119 33.50 -7.66 5.71
N LYS A 120 33.27 -8.06 4.44
CA LYS A 120 34.01 -9.15 3.80
C LYS A 120 35.52 -8.89 3.83
N LEU A 121 35.98 -7.68 3.51
CA LEU A 121 37.41 -7.34 3.55
C LEU A 121 37.98 -7.49 4.97
N LYS A 122 37.26 -7.01 5.98
CA LYS A 122 37.65 -7.15 7.39
C LYS A 122 37.77 -8.63 7.79
N HIS A 123 36.79 -9.44 7.43
CA HIS A 123 36.80 -10.88 7.72
C HIS A 123 37.93 -11.62 7.02
N LEU A 124 38.19 -11.33 5.73
CA LEU A 124 39.30 -11.94 5.00
C LEU A 124 40.66 -11.60 5.63
N ASN A 125 40.84 -10.36 6.10
CA ASN A 125 42.05 -9.95 6.81
C ASN A 125 42.22 -10.69 8.13
N ASN A 126 41.14 -10.81 8.92
CA ASN A 126 41.16 -11.57 10.17
C ASN A 126 41.49 -13.06 9.93
N GLU A 127 40.86 -13.69 8.93
CA GLU A 127 41.15 -15.07 8.55
C GLU A 127 42.62 -15.24 8.15
N ARG A 128 43.16 -14.31 7.37
CA ARG A 128 44.57 -14.31 6.97
C ARG A 128 45.50 -14.23 8.18
N GLU A 129 45.20 -13.37 9.15
CA GLU A 129 45.98 -13.27 10.39
C GLU A 129 45.93 -14.56 11.23
N GLU A 130 44.75 -15.16 11.37
CA GLU A 130 44.58 -16.44 12.07
C GLU A 130 45.37 -17.56 11.38
N LEU A 131 45.30 -17.65 10.05
CA LEU A 131 46.06 -18.63 9.29
C LEU A 131 47.58 -18.42 9.44
N MET A 132 48.03 -17.16 9.47
CA MET A 132 49.44 -16.84 9.68
C MET A 132 49.92 -17.27 11.08
N LYS A 133 49.07 -17.15 12.11
CA LYS A 133 49.36 -17.69 13.45
C LYS A 133 49.50 -19.21 13.42
N LEU A 134 48.64 -19.92 12.67
CA LEU A 134 48.72 -21.37 12.50
C LEU A 134 49.98 -21.81 11.75
N VAL A 135 50.40 -21.09 10.71
CA VAL A 135 51.67 -21.33 10.00
C VAL A 135 52.85 -21.20 10.96
N LYS A 136 52.93 -20.12 11.72
CA LYS A 136 54.00 -19.91 12.71
C LYS A 136 54.02 -21.02 13.77
N LYS A 137 52.85 -21.41 14.28
CA LYS A 137 52.74 -22.51 15.24
C LYS A 137 53.20 -23.85 14.65
N ASN A 138 52.85 -24.14 13.39
CA ASN A 138 53.31 -25.34 12.69
C ASN A 138 54.85 -25.34 12.52
N GLN A 139 55.43 -24.19 12.14
CA GLN A 139 56.88 -24.01 12.05
C GLN A 139 57.59 -24.19 13.39
N GLN A 140 57.07 -23.60 14.47
CA GLN A 140 57.60 -23.80 15.83
C GLN A 140 57.55 -25.27 16.24
N ASN A 141 56.44 -25.96 15.97
CA ASN A 141 56.30 -27.39 16.27
C ASN A 141 57.33 -28.26 15.52
N TYR A 142 57.70 -27.89 14.30
CA TYR A 142 58.69 -28.63 13.51
C TYR A 142 60.14 -28.27 13.87
N PHE A 143 60.50 -26.98 13.79
CA PHE A 143 61.88 -26.52 13.90
C PHE A 143 62.37 -26.37 15.33
N VAL A 144 61.50 -25.97 16.27
CA VAL A 144 61.89 -25.65 17.64
C VAL A 144 61.60 -26.84 18.56
N HIS A 145 60.37 -27.35 18.51
CA HIS A 145 59.93 -28.39 19.44
C HIS A 145 60.12 -29.81 18.91
N HIS A 146 60.45 -29.99 17.63
CA HIS A 146 60.56 -31.29 16.95
C HIS A 146 59.37 -32.26 17.20
N LYS A 147 58.16 -31.71 17.36
CA LYS A 147 56.93 -32.45 17.68
C LYS A 147 56.30 -33.15 16.48
N ILE A 148 56.64 -32.74 15.25
CA ILE A 148 56.04 -33.25 14.01
C ILE A 148 57.11 -33.70 13.02
N ARG A 149 56.81 -34.74 12.23
CA ARG A 149 57.69 -35.27 11.17
C ARG A 149 57.70 -34.34 9.95
N LYS A 150 58.76 -34.43 9.14
CA LYS A 150 58.97 -33.60 7.96
C LYS A 150 57.87 -33.75 6.90
N GLU A 151 57.43 -34.96 6.57
CA GLU A 151 56.36 -35.15 5.58
C GLU A 151 55.09 -34.42 6.02
N ARG A 152 54.78 -34.53 7.31
CA ARG A 152 53.60 -33.96 7.92
C ARG A 152 53.64 -32.44 8.00
N PHE A 153 54.78 -31.89 8.41
CA PHE A 153 55.03 -30.45 8.35
C PHE A 153 54.77 -29.92 6.94
N ASN A 154 55.31 -30.58 5.91
CA ASN A 154 55.14 -30.19 4.51
C ASN A 154 53.67 -30.24 4.08
N ILE A 155 52.90 -31.26 4.49
CA ILE A 155 51.47 -31.37 4.14
C ILE A 155 50.68 -30.21 4.76
N ILE A 156 50.88 -29.93 6.06
CA ILE A 156 50.17 -28.85 6.76
C ILE A 156 50.58 -27.49 6.20
N GLU A 157 51.88 -27.26 6.02
CA GLU A 157 52.41 -26.01 5.49
C GLU A 157 51.93 -25.75 4.06
N THR A 158 51.93 -26.76 3.18
CA THR A 158 51.42 -26.61 1.82
C THR A 158 49.91 -26.30 1.80
N SER A 159 49.14 -26.91 2.70
CA SER A 159 47.71 -26.61 2.86
C SER A 159 47.48 -25.15 3.28
N TYR A 160 48.17 -24.70 4.32
CA TYR A 160 48.05 -23.31 4.82
C TYR A 160 48.54 -22.28 3.79
N ASN A 161 49.70 -22.51 3.16
CA ASN A 161 50.22 -21.60 2.14
C ASN A 161 49.31 -21.52 0.91
N LYS A 162 48.67 -22.63 0.53
CA LYS A 162 47.66 -22.63 -0.54
C LYS A 162 46.44 -21.80 -0.16
N ARG A 163 45.99 -21.84 1.09
CA ARG A 163 44.87 -21.01 1.58
C ARG A 163 45.26 -19.54 1.71
N LEU A 164 46.45 -19.22 2.23
CA LEU A 164 46.97 -17.84 2.29
C LEU A 164 47.03 -17.21 0.89
N ALA A 165 47.60 -17.92 -0.09
CA ALA A 165 47.66 -17.43 -1.47
C ALA A 165 46.26 -17.18 -2.07
N ASN A 166 45.27 -18.03 -1.74
CA ASN A 166 43.88 -17.79 -2.14
C ASN A 166 43.29 -16.57 -1.41
N LEU A 167 43.57 -16.38 -0.11
CA LEU A 167 43.08 -15.23 0.66
C LEU A 167 43.65 -13.91 0.13
N ASP A 168 44.94 -13.85 -0.15
CA ASP A 168 45.56 -12.66 -0.74
C ASP A 168 44.88 -12.29 -2.06
N SER A 169 44.58 -13.28 -2.92
CA SER A 169 43.84 -13.02 -4.16
C SER A 169 42.42 -12.51 -3.94
N LEU A 170 41.71 -13.03 -2.92
CA LEU A 170 40.35 -12.61 -2.58
C LEU A 170 40.32 -11.22 -1.95
N ILE A 171 41.33 -10.87 -1.15
CA ILE A 171 41.48 -9.55 -0.53
C ILE A 171 41.66 -8.51 -1.63
N GLU A 172 42.59 -8.74 -2.56
CA GLU A 172 42.83 -7.80 -3.68
C GLU A 172 41.60 -7.66 -4.58
N GLU A 173 40.93 -8.77 -4.95
CA GLU A 173 39.68 -8.71 -5.72
C GLU A 173 38.58 -7.92 -4.97
N THR A 174 38.53 -8.02 -3.65
CA THR A 174 37.54 -7.32 -2.83
C THR A 174 37.87 -5.84 -2.69
N LYS A 175 39.15 -5.49 -2.53
CA LYS A 175 39.61 -4.09 -2.55
C LYS A 175 39.28 -3.42 -3.88
N GLU A 176 39.57 -4.08 -4.99
CA GLU A 176 39.25 -3.57 -6.33
C GLU A 176 37.74 -3.34 -6.50
N LYS A 177 36.90 -4.24 -5.97
CA LYS A 177 35.44 -4.08 -5.96
C LYS A 177 34.98 -2.90 -5.09
N ILE A 178 35.62 -2.69 -3.94
CA ILE A 178 35.33 -1.55 -3.06
C ILE A 178 35.75 -0.24 -3.73
N GLU A 179 36.91 -0.19 -4.36
CA GLU A 179 37.39 0.97 -5.12
C GLU A 179 36.46 1.30 -6.29
N LYS A 180 36.11 0.31 -7.12
CA LYS A 180 35.12 0.49 -8.20
C LYS A 180 33.76 0.95 -7.69
N LYS A 181 33.34 0.48 -6.51
CA LYS A 181 32.10 0.94 -5.85
C LYS A 181 32.23 2.39 -5.37
N LYS A 182 33.39 2.78 -4.84
CA LYS A 182 33.69 4.16 -4.43
C LYS A 182 33.76 5.11 -5.62
N GLU A 183 34.41 4.73 -6.71
CA GLU A 183 34.46 5.48 -7.97
C GLU A 183 33.06 5.67 -8.55
N LYS A 184 32.28 4.60 -8.66
CA LYS A 184 30.87 4.67 -9.11
C LYS A 184 30.01 5.52 -8.19
N ASN A 185 30.22 5.48 -6.88
CA ASN A 185 29.49 6.34 -5.94
C ASN A 185 29.99 7.79 -5.95
N GLY A 186 31.23 8.03 -6.36
CA GLY A 186 31.82 9.35 -6.58
C GLY A 186 31.28 10.01 -7.85
N GLU A 187 31.18 9.25 -8.95
CA GLU A 187 30.56 9.69 -10.21
C GLU A 187 29.02 9.77 -10.11
N ASN A 188 28.36 8.80 -9.44
CA ASN A 188 26.93 8.87 -9.12
C ASN A 188 26.62 9.71 -7.88
N LYS A 189 27.55 10.58 -7.46
CA LYS A 189 27.20 11.78 -6.73
C LYS A 189 26.49 12.81 -7.64
N MET A 190 26.04 12.39 -8.83
CA MET A 190 24.80 12.89 -9.44
C MET A 190 23.62 12.60 -8.51
N ASN A 191 23.51 13.51 -7.53
CA ASN A 191 22.36 13.80 -6.70
C ASN A 191 21.62 12.54 -6.21
N GLY A 192 21.89 12.11 -4.98
CA GLY A 192 20.87 11.38 -4.19
C GLY A 192 19.53 12.14 -4.22
N LYS A 193 19.58 13.47 -4.44
CA LYS A 193 18.46 14.30 -4.84
C LYS A 193 17.82 13.88 -6.17
N THR A 194 18.50 13.51 -7.27
CA THR A 194 17.87 13.06 -8.53
C THR A 194 17.28 11.66 -8.46
N LEU A 195 17.86 10.72 -7.70
CA LEU A 195 17.18 9.43 -7.47
C LEU A 195 16.00 9.61 -6.52
N MET A 196 16.14 10.41 -5.46
CA MET A 196 15.03 10.78 -4.60
C MET A 196 14.01 11.63 -5.35
N PHE A 197 14.40 12.44 -6.36
CA PHE A 197 13.53 13.24 -7.24
C PHE A 197 12.90 12.38 -8.33
N LEU A 198 13.53 11.30 -8.80
CA LEU A 198 12.90 10.32 -9.70
C LEU A 198 11.96 9.38 -8.94
N VAL A 199 12.26 9.05 -7.68
CA VAL A 199 11.33 8.38 -6.77
C VAL A 199 10.23 9.35 -6.34
N LEU A 200 10.53 10.63 -6.08
CA LEU A 200 9.54 11.67 -5.79
C LEU A 200 8.72 12.00 -7.02
N ILE A 201 9.26 11.97 -8.25
CA ILE A 201 8.54 12.14 -9.53
C ILE A 201 7.75 10.87 -9.81
N GLY A 202 8.28 9.68 -9.52
CA GLY A 202 7.52 8.42 -9.60
C GLY A 202 6.36 8.41 -8.62
N ILE A 203 6.56 8.91 -7.40
CA ILE A 203 5.51 9.17 -6.42
C ILE A 203 4.63 10.32 -6.91
N LEU A 204 5.15 11.45 -7.41
CA LEU A 204 4.38 12.62 -7.89
C LEU A 204 3.61 12.39 -9.19
N LEU A 205 3.99 11.39 -9.99
CA LEU A 205 3.30 10.94 -11.20
C LEU A 205 2.34 9.80 -10.90
N THR A 206 2.49 9.09 -9.78
CA THR A 206 1.50 8.10 -9.29
C THR A 206 0.51 8.70 -8.29
N THR A 207 0.87 9.77 -7.57
CA THR A 207 0.00 10.50 -6.65
C THR A 207 -1.09 11.34 -7.31
N PRO A 208 -1.03 11.84 -8.56
CA PRO A 208 -2.20 12.45 -9.17
C PRO A 208 -3.30 11.41 -9.37
N PHE A 209 -2.95 10.12 -9.46
CA PHE A 209 -3.91 9.03 -9.58
C PHE A 209 -4.45 8.50 -8.23
N PHE A 210 -3.79 8.82 -7.11
CA PHE A 210 -4.27 8.47 -5.76
C PHE A 210 -4.88 9.64 -4.99
N LEU A 211 -4.56 10.90 -5.35
CA LEU A 211 -5.24 12.10 -4.84
C LEU A 211 -6.46 12.49 -5.66
N VAL A 212 -6.56 12.03 -6.92
CA VAL A 212 -7.88 11.79 -7.48
C VAL A 212 -8.39 10.57 -6.74
N LYS A 213 -9.09 10.79 -5.61
CA LYS A 213 -10.09 9.82 -5.16
C LYS A 213 -10.79 9.40 -6.46
N PRO A 214 -10.91 8.11 -6.81
CA PRO A 214 -11.96 7.73 -7.70
C PRO A 214 -13.25 8.05 -6.95
N SER A 215 -13.63 9.34 -6.89
CA SER A 215 -15.00 9.71 -7.11
C SER A 215 -15.33 8.90 -8.34
N ILE A 216 -16.14 7.87 -8.14
CA ILE A 216 -16.80 7.20 -9.22
C ILE A 216 -17.50 8.35 -9.93
N THR A 217 -16.86 8.95 -10.94
CA THR A 217 -17.44 9.97 -11.80
C THR A 217 -18.37 9.26 -12.77
N GLY A 218 -19.19 8.34 -12.27
CA GLY A 218 -20.61 8.53 -12.43
C GLY A 218 -21.04 9.49 -11.34
N SER A 219 -20.57 10.74 -11.40
CA SER A 219 -21.41 11.83 -10.90
C SER A 219 -22.69 11.60 -11.67
N ALA A 220 -23.71 11.03 -11.01
CA ALA A 220 -25.05 11.29 -11.45
C ALA A 220 -25.06 12.82 -11.54
N ILE A 221 -25.02 13.32 -12.78
CA ILE A 221 -25.23 14.73 -13.03
C ILE A 221 -26.68 14.86 -12.61
N TYR A 222 -26.88 15.21 -11.34
CA TYR A 222 -28.17 15.56 -10.84
C TYR A 222 -28.47 16.86 -11.55
N GLU A 223 -29.29 16.74 -12.59
CA GLU A 223 -30.08 17.85 -13.05
C GLU A 223 -30.78 18.35 -11.78
N GLN A 224 -30.35 19.53 -11.31
CA GLN A 224 -30.98 20.16 -10.17
C GLN A 224 -32.46 20.22 -10.53
N VAL A 225 -33.28 19.43 -9.83
CA VAL A 225 -34.72 19.53 -10.00
C VAL A 225 -35.06 20.87 -9.38
N ILE A 226 -35.10 21.89 -10.23
CA ILE A 226 -35.60 23.21 -9.86
C ILE A 226 -37.06 22.97 -9.51
N THR A 227 -37.30 22.78 -8.21
CA THR A 227 -38.63 22.75 -7.65
C THR A 227 -39.00 24.20 -7.51
N GLU A 228 -39.84 24.68 -8.43
CA GLU A 228 -40.45 25.99 -8.27
C GLU A 228 -41.21 25.97 -6.93
N PRO A 229 -41.03 27.00 -6.08
CA PRO A 229 -41.80 27.10 -4.83
C PRO A 229 -43.29 27.01 -5.17
N LYS A 230 -44.09 26.44 -4.26
CA LYS A 230 -45.53 26.37 -4.48
C LYS A 230 -46.08 27.78 -4.45
N ASP A 231 -46.36 28.33 -5.63
CA ASP A 231 -47.03 29.62 -5.73
C ASP A 231 -48.36 29.57 -4.99
N PHE A 232 -48.57 30.52 -4.10
CA PHE A 232 -49.83 30.69 -3.40
C PHE A 232 -50.91 31.11 -4.40
N VAL A 233 -51.99 30.33 -4.47
CA VAL A 233 -53.14 30.59 -5.34
C VAL A 233 -54.31 31.04 -4.48
N PHE A 234 -54.78 32.26 -4.71
CA PHE A 234 -55.96 32.79 -4.03
C PHE A 234 -57.21 31.99 -4.39
N ASN A 235 -58.02 31.68 -3.38
CA ASN A 235 -59.36 31.17 -3.61
C ASN A 235 -60.27 32.38 -3.84
N GLU A 236 -60.58 32.68 -5.10
CA GLU A 236 -61.56 33.72 -5.44
C GLU A 236 -62.96 33.26 -5.00
N THR A 237 -63.37 33.71 -3.83
CA THR A 237 -64.77 33.68 -3.44
C THR A 237 -65.46 34.93 -4.04
N GLY A 238 -66.79 34.94 -4.07
CA GLY A 238 -67.57 36.01 -4.72
C GLY A 238 -67.45 37.37 -4.01
N GLU A 239 -68.54 38.17 -4.03
CA GLU A 239 -68.55 39.41 -3.25
C GLU A 239 -68.43 39.11 -1.75
N ILE A 240 -67.33 39.56 -1.14
CA ILE A 240 -67.08 39.39 0.29
C ILE A 240 -67.94 40.34 1.10
N THR A 241 -68.72 39.75 1.99
CA THR A 241 -69.53 40.50 2.96
C THR A 241 -68.66 41.04 4.10
N ARG A 242 -69.11 42.11 4.74
CA ARG A 242 -68.46 42.67 5.94
C ARG A 242 -68.18 41.61 7.00
N ASN A 243 -69.19 40.80 7.33
CA ASN A 243 -69.08 39.83 8.43
C ASN A 243 -68.07 38.74 8.10
N GLN A 244 -67.99 38.28 6.85
CA GLN A 244 -66.94 37.35 6.42
C GLN A 244 -65.55 37.97 6.59
N ALA A 245 -65.33 39.20 6.12
CA ALA A 245 -64.05 39.86 6.30
C ALA A 245 -63.70 40.11 7.78
N LEU A 246 -64.69 40.28 8.65
CA LEU A 246 -64.49 40.41 10.09
C LEU A 246 -64.10 39.07 10.72
N ASP A 247 -64.77 37.98 10.33
CA ASP A 247 -64.42 36.62 10.75
C ASP A 247 -63.00 36.25 10.29
N ASP A 248 -62.62 36.58 9.06
CA ASP A 248 -61.29 36.34 8.50
C ASP A 248 -60.20 37.08 9.30
N LEU A 249 -60.47 38.31 9.73
CA LEU A 249 -59.56 39.08 10.60
C LEU A 249 -59.40 38.44 11.98
N ILE A 250 -60.50 38.05 12.61
CA ILE A 250 -60.48 37.38 13.92
C ILE A 250 -59.69 36.08 13.82
N ASN A 251 -59.93 35.28 12.79
CA ASN A 251 -59.18 34.04 12.56
C ASN A 251 -57.69 34.32 12.33
N SER A 252 -57.34 35.38 11.60
CA SER A 252 -55.94 35.76 11.38
C SER A 252 -55.23 36.20 12.68
N GLU A 253 -55.94 36.81 13.63
CA GLU A 253 -55.40 37.11 14.96
C GLU A 253 -55.19 35.84 15.79
N LEU A 254 -56.13 34.89 15.75
CA LEU A 254 -55.97 33.59 16.39
C LEU A 254 -54.81 32.82 15.77
N ASP A 255 -54.63 32.90 14.45
CA ASP A 255 -53.50 32.31 13.74
C ASP A 255 -52.17 32.92 14.17
N LEU A 256 -52.12 34.24 14.32
CA LEU A 256 -50.96 34.95 14.86
C LEU A 256 -50.65 34.49 16.30
N GLU A 257 -51.66 34.41 17.17
CA GLU A 257 -51.50 33.94 18.56
C GLU A 257 -50.98 32.50 18.60
N ASP A 258 -51.53 31.61 17.77
CA ASP A 258 -51.05 30.23 17.62
C ASP A 258 -49.58 30.19 17.21
N MET A 259 -49.17 31.03 16.24
CA MET A 259 -47.78 31.13 15.82
C MET A 259 -46.87 31.62 16.95
N GLN A 260 -47.29 32.62 17.71
CA GLN A 260 -46.55 33.13 18.87
C GLN A 260 -46.42 32.06 19.97
N ASN A 261 -47.47 31.28 20.21
CA ASN A 261 -47.48 30.18 21.18
C ASN A 261 -46.51 29.05 20.80
N LEU A 262 -46.27 28.87 19.50
CA LEU A 262 -45.27 27.96 18.96
C LEU A 262 -43.85 28.56 18.94
N ASN A 263 -43.67 29.80 19.42
CA ASN A 263 -42.43 30.58 19.36
C ASN A 263 -41.94 30.83 17.91
N LEU A 264 -42.86 30.90 16.95
CA LEU A 264 -42.55 31.29 15.59
C LEU A 264 -42.31 32.81 15.54
N SER A 265 -41.48 33.24 14.59
CA SER A 265 -41.39 34.67 14.28
C SER A 265 -42.68 35.13 13.62
N THR A 266 -43.21 36.26 14.05
CA THR A 266 -44.50 36.79 13.61
C THR A 266 -44.47 38.22 13.07
N LEU A 267 -43.30 38.81 12.86
CA LEU A 267 -43.14 40.21 12.47
C LEU A 267 -43.82 40.54 11.13
N TYR A 268 -43.59 39.73 10.10
CA TYR A 268 -44.23 39.88 8.78
C TYR A 268 -45.74 39.65 8.85
N ILE A 269 -46.17 38.69 9.67
CA ILE A 269 -47.60 38.39 9.85
C ILE A 269 -48.30 39.54 10.55
N GLU A 270 -47.69 40.12 11.59
CA GLU A 270 -48.17 41.31 12.29
C GLU A 270 -48.30 42.51 11.33
N ASP A 271 -47.28 42.76 10.50
CA ASP A 271 -47.28 43.83 9.51
C ASP A 271 -48.41 43.66 8.48
N ILE A 272 -48.60 42.45 7.98
CA ILE A 272 -49.63 42.14 6.99
C ILE A 272 -51.04 42.16 7.60
N LEU A 273 -51.19 41.66 8.82
CA LEU A 273 -52.43 41.74 9.57
C LEU A 273 -52.84 43.20 9.81
N LEU A 274 -51.88 44.07 10.12
CA LEU A 274 -52.12 45.51 10.25
C LEU A 274 -52.62 46.14 8.93
N ILE A 275 -52.11 45.69 7.78
CA ILE A 275 -52.61 46.10 6.46
C ILE A 275 -54.06 45.63 6.26
N ALA A 276 -54.39 44.39 6.66
CA ALA A 276 -55.76 43.88 6.61
C ALA A 276 -56.71 44.69 7.51
N LYS A 277 -56.30 44.98 8.75
CA LYS A 277 -57.02 45.83 9.71
C LYS A 277 -57.33 47.21 9.10
N ARG A 278 -56.33 47.86 8.50
CA ARG A 278 -56.48 49.16 7.80
C ARG A 278 -57.42 49.07 6.59
N SER A 279 -57.29 48.01 5.80
CA SER A 279 -58.16 47.73 4.65
C SER A 279 -59.62 47.48 5.04
N PHE A 280 -59.88 46.89 6.22
CA PHE A 280 -61.24 46.65 6.72
C PHE A 280 -61.96 47.93 7.14
N VAL A 281 -61.25 48.82 7.84
CA VAL A 281 -61.83 50.08 8.36
C VAL A 281 -61.91 51.15 7.28
N GLY A 282 -60.86 51.24 6.47
CA GLY A 282 -60.71 52.27 5.45
C GLY A 282 -60.53 53.68 6.02
N LYS A 283 -60.70 54.71 5.17
CA LYS A 283 -60.50 56.13 5.55
C LYS A 283 -61.60 56.73 6.44
N ASN A 284 -62.76 56.09 6.54
CA ASN A 284 -63.93 56.66 7.24
C ASN A 284 -64.08 56.08 8.65
N ILE A 285 -63.23 56.52 9.58
CA ILE A 285 -63.26 56.08 10.99
C ILE A 285 -64.63 56.33 11.65
N SER A 286 -65.33 57.41 11.25
CA SER A 286 -66.68 57.70 11.77
C SER A 286 -67.68 56.59 11.47
N SER A 287 -67.55 55.93 10.31
CA SER A 287 -68.40 54.78 9.96
C SER A 287 -68.16 53.57 10.86
N LEU A 288 -66.91 53.33 11.28
CA LEU A 288 -66.59 52.26 12.23
C LEU A 288 -67.23 52.51 13.61
N ARG A 289 -67.21 53.75 14.10
CA ARG A 289 -67.85 54.11 15.39
C ARG A 289 -69.37 53.89 15.36
N GLU A 290 -70.01 54.19 14.24
CA GLU A 290 -71.44 53.89 14.04
C GLU A 290 -71.70 52.39 13.99
N GLU A 291 -70.86 51.64 13.27
CA GLU A 291 -70.92 50.18 13.21
C GLU A 291 -70.78 49.54 14.60
N ILE A 292 -69.83 50.00 15.43
CA ILE A 292 -69.67 49.55 16.82
C ILE A 292 -70.95 49.77 17.64
N SER A 293 -71.57 50.94 17.51
CA SER A 293 -72.78 51.28 18.27
C SER A 293 -74.01 50.46 17.87
N THR A 294 -74.02 49.93 16.65
CA THR A 294 -75.14 49.18 16.07
C THR A 294 -74.90 47.65 16.07
N GLU A 295 -73.67 47.20 16.30
CA GLU A 295 -73.29 45.79 16.30
C GLU A 295 -73.96 45.04 17.45
N GLY A 296 -74.82 44.07 17.14
CA GLY A 296 -75.57 43.30 18.13
C GLY A 296 -74.75 42.19 18.80
N ASN A 297 -73.72 41.69 18.12
CA ASN A 297 -72.85 40.64 18.65
C ASN A 297 -71.76 41.25 19.56
N TYR A 298 -71.75 40.86 20.84
CA TYR A 298 -70.77 41.35 21.81
C TYR A 298 -69.32 41.10 21.39
N LEU A 299 -69.01 39.92 20.83
CA LEU A 299 -67.64 39.56 20.44
C LEU A 299 -67.14 40.44 19.29
N TYR A 300 -67.99 40.66 18.27
CA TYR A 300 -67.65 41.56 17.17
C TYR A 300 -67.52 43.00 17.64
N ARG A 301 -68.39 43.45 18.54
CA ARG A 301 -68.30 44.81 19.08
C ARG A 301 -66.97 45.04 19.81
N ASP A 302 -66.59 44.13 20.71
CA ASP A 302 -65.33 44.19 21.46
C ASP A 302 -64.12 44.19 20.52
N TYR A 303 -64.14 43.33 19.50
CA TYR A 303 -63.09 43.29 18.47
C TYR A 303 -63.01 44.61 17.68
N LEU A 304 -64.14 45.16 17.26
CA LEU A 304 -64.20 46.43 16.52
C LEU A 304 -63.73 47.61 17.37
N ASP A 305 -64.02 47.60 18.68
CA ASP A 305 -63.51 48.59 19.64
C ASP A 305 -61.97 48.51 19.75
N ASN A 306 -61.40 47.30 19.85
CA ASN A 306 -59.95 47.11 19.85
C ASN A 306 -59.31 47.57 18.53
N LEU A 307 -59.93 47.21 17.40
CA LEU A 307 -59.52 47.61 16.06
C LEU A 307 -59.53 49.14 15.88
N LEU A 308 -60.52 49.82 16.46
CA LEU A 308 -60.58 51.29 16.46
C LEU A 308 -59.38 51.88 17.23
N GLY A 309 -59.00 51.28 18.36
CA GLY A 309 -57.81 51.65 19.12
C GLY A 309 -56.53 51.59 18.29
N ASP A 310 -56.27 50.45 17.65
CA ASP A 310 -55.08 50.23 16.80
C ASP A 310 -54.97 51.26 15.66
N ILE A 311 -56.11 51.71 15.14
CA ILE A 311 -56.18 52.60 13.97
C ILE A 311 -56.10 54.07 14.36
N GLU A 312 -56.59 54.46 15.53
CA GLU A 312 -56.45 55.83 16.02
C GLU A 312 -54.98 56.22 16.27
N GLU A 313 -54.12 55.24 16.55
CA GLU A 313 -52.67 55.43 16.67
C GLU A 313 -51.96 55.52 15.31
N THR A 314 -52.60 55.04 14.24
CA THR A 314 -52.05 55.03 12.87
C THR A 314 -52.17 56.42 12.21
N LYS A 315 -51.12 56.87 11.51
CA LYS A 315 -51.16 58.13 10.75
C LYS A 315 -52.22 58.08 9.64
N THR A 316 -53.02 59.13 9.49
CA THR A 316 -54.10 59.21 8.50
C THR A 316 -53.65 58.98 7.05
N SER A 317 -52.39 59.29 6.72
CA SER A 317 -51.80 59.04 5.39
C SER A 317 -51.58 57.56 5.06
N GLU A 318 -51.59 56.68 6.07
CA GLU A 318 -51.40 55.24 5.92
C GLU A 318 -52.72 54.46 5.82
N LEU A 319 -53.87 55.15 5.93
CA LEU A 319 -55.19 54.54 5.82
C LEU A 319 -55.55 54.29 4.35
N GLU A 320 -55.93 53.06 4.05
CA GLU A 320 -56.33 52.62 2.72
C GLU A 320 -57.83 52.83 2.49
N ASP A 321 -58.29 52.67 1.24
CA ASP A 321 -59.73 52.65 0.98
C ASP A 321 -60.33 51.31 1.44
N LYS A 322 -61.55 51.36 1.97
CA LYS A 322 -62.24 50.19 2.53
C LYS A 322 -62.40 49.09 1.48
N ASN A 323 -61.83 47.91 1.71
CA ASN A 323 -61.79 46.82 0.73
C ASN A 323 -61.80 45.43 1.41
N TYR A 324 -62.99 44.82 1.51
CA TYR A 324 -63.16 43.50 2.14
C TYR A 324 -62.52 42.35 1.36
N THR A 325 -62.50 42.40 0.03
CA THR A 325 -61.80 41.39 -0.78
C THR A 325 -60.31 41.39 -0.50
N ARG A 326 -59.72 42.56 -0.21
CA ARG A 326 -58.30 42.64 0.19
C ARG A 326 -58.05 42.04 1.57
N VAL A 327 -58.99 42.22 2.50
CA VAL A 327 -58.93 41.62 3.85
C VAL A 327 -58.93 40.09 3.75
N GLU A 328 -59.87 39.52 3.00
CA GLU A 328 -59.92 38.07 2.78
C GLU A 328 -58.62 37.56 2.15
N ARG A 329 -58.15 38.20 1.06
CA ARG A 329 -56.90 37.81 0.38
C ARG A 329 -55.70 37.80 1.32
N ILE A 330 -55.57 38.83 2.15
CA ILE A 330 -54.50 38.91 3.13
C ILE A 330 -54.64 37.80 4.18
N SER A 331 -55.86 37.56 4.68
CA SER A 331 -56.13 36.52 5.68
C SER A 331 -55.78 35.13 5.13
N GLN A 332 -56.12 34.83 3.87
CA GLN A 332 -55.70 33.59 3.20
C GLN A 332 -54.16 33.48 3.09
N VAL A 333 -53.43 34.59 2.90
CA VAL A 333 -51.96 34.60 2.91
C VAL A 333 -51.41 34.30 4.31
N ILE A 334 -52.01 34.86 5.36
CA ILE A 334 -51.61 34.60 6.75
C ILE A 334 -51.76 33.12 7.09
N ASP A 335 -52.94 32.53 6.81
CA ASP A 335 -53.20 31.10 7.00
C ASP A 335 -52.20 30.23 6.23
N PHE A 336 -51.96 30.54 4.95
CA PHE A 336 -50.97 29.84 4.14
C PHE A 336 -49.57 29.90 4.76
N ARG A 337 -49.12 31.09 5.21
CA ARG A 337 -47.79 31.25 5.81
C ARG A 337 -47.69 30.57 7.18
N LYS A 338 -48.75 30.52 7.99
CA LYS A 338 -48.80 29.74 9.24
C LYS A 338 -48.58 28.26 8.98
N VAL A 339 -49.32 27.69 8.02
CA VAL A 339 -49.18 26.28 7.63
C VAL A 339 -47.78 26.02 7.08
N GLN A 340 -47.25 26.93 6.26
CA GLN A 340 -45.91 26.83 5.70
C GLN A 340 -44.83 26.84 6.79
N ALA A 341 -44.89 27.79 7.72
CA ALA A 341 -43.94 27.90 8.84
C ALA A 341 -43.92 26.63 9.70
N SER A 342 -45.11 26.09 10.02
CA SER A 342 -45.25 24.85 10.80
C SER A 342 -44.63 23.64 10.08
N ASN A 343 -44.87 23.51 8.77
CA ASN A 343 -44.29 22.42 7.97
C ASN A 343 -42.75 22.54 7.86
N ILE A 344 -42.24 23.77 7.70
CA ILE A 344 -40.81 24.04 7.63
C ILE A 344 -40.11 23.63 8.93
N GLU A 345 -40.68 23.97 10.08
CA GLU A 345 -40.12 23.63 11.39
C GLU A 345 -39.97 22.10 11.56
N ILE A 346 -41.04 21.36 11.30
CA ILE A 346 -41.07 19.90 11.41
C ILE A 346 -40.01 19.27 10.50
N GLU A 347 -39.95 19.70 9.25
CA GLU A 347 -39.04 19.09 8.27
C GLU A 347 -37.56 19.48 8.53
N ILE A 348 -37.28 20.67 9.08
CA ILE A 348 -35.92 21.01 9.56
C ILE A 348 -35.50 20.05 10.69
N GLU A 349 -36.39 19.70 11.62
CA GLU A 349 -36.10 18.74 12.68
C GLU A 349 -35.81 17.35 12.12
N LEU A 350 -36.64 16.87 11.18
CA LEU A 350 -36.43 15.59 10.49
C LEU A 350 -35.10 15.56 9.71
N LEU A 351 -34.73 16.66 9.05
CA LEU A 351 -33.45 16.75 8.35
C LEU A 351 -32.25 16.72 9.30
N LYS A 352 -32.35 17.33 10.49
CA LYS A 352 -31.33 17.25 11.53
C LYS A 352 -31.18 15.82 12.06
N GLU A 353 -32.27 15.08 12.27
CA GLU A 353 -32.22 13.68 12.68
C GLU A 353 -31.53 12.82 11.60
N ARG A 354 -31.93 12.97 10.32
CA ARG A 354 -31.30 12.28 9.18
C ARG A 354 -29.81 12.62 9.03
N GLU A 355 -29.43 13.86 9.31
CA GLU A 355 -28.03 14.30 9.30
C GLU A 355 -27.23 13.62 10.41
N GLN A 356 -27.78 13.53 11.62
CA GLN A 356 -27.16 12.84 12.75
C GLN A 356 -26.99 11.34 12.49
N GLU A 357 -27.97 10.67 11.87
CA GLU A 357 -27.82 9.26 11.45
C GLU A 357 -26.61 9.04 10.54
N LEU A 358 -26.33 9.96 9.62
CA LEU A 358 -25.18 9.88 8.72
C LEU A 358 -23.87 10.23 9.43
N ILE A 359 -23.87 11.16 10.39
CA ILE A 359 -22.72 11.43 11.27
C ILE A 359 -22.34 10.18 12.06
N ASP A 360 -23.33 9.47 12.61
CA ASP A 360 -23.11 8.25 13.39
C ASP A 360 -22.50 7.12 12.54
N LEU A 361 -22.68 7.19 11.22
CA LEU A 361 -22.04 6.32 10.23
C LEU A 361 -20.66 6.83 9.75
N GLU A 362 -20.13 7.88 10.36
CA GLU A 362 -18.88 8.57 10.01
C GLU A 362 -18.88 9.15 8.57
N ILE A 363 -20.05 9.54 8.06
CA ILE A 363 -20.20 10.16 6.74
C ILE A 363 -20.10 11.68 6.87
N ASN A 364 -19.36 12.34 5.96
CA ASN A 364 -19.19 13.79 6.00
C ASN A 364 -20.46 14.50 5.49
N THR A 365 -21.19 15.16 6.39
CA THR A 365 -22.45 15.88 6.13
C THR A 365 -22.29 17.40 6.03
N THR A 366 -21.06 17.93 5.96
CA THR A 366 -20.80 19.39 6.07
C THR A 366 -21.68 20.26 5.18
N ILE A 367 -21.89 19.87 3.91
CA ILE A 367 -22.70 20.65 2.95
C ILE A 367 -24.20 20.57 3.28
N ALA A 368 -24.73 19.38 3.61
CA ALA A 368 -26.12 19.26 4.07
C ALA A 368 -26.37 20.09 5.33
N LYS A 369 -25.42 20.08 6.27
CA LYS A 369 -25.49 20.87 7.49
C LYS A 369 -25.52 22.39 7.21
N GLU A 370 -24.76 22.85 6.23
CA GLU A 370 -24.80 24.24 5.76
C GLU A 370 -26.20 24.59 5.24
N PHE A 371 -26.78 23.78 4.35
CA PHE A 371 -28.14 23.98 3.87
C PHE A 371 -29.21 23.94 4.96
N ILE A 372 -29.09 23.05 5.96
CA ILE A 372 -30.01 23.00 7.11
C ILE A 372 -29.91 24.29 7.94
N ASN A 373 -28.70 24.83 8.13
CA ASN A 373 -28.51 26.08 8.86
C ASN A 373 -29.06 27.29 8.07
N ASP A 374 -28.84 27.33 6.76
CA ASP A 374 -29.38 28.38 5.89
C ASP A 374 -30.91 28.33 5.83
N ALA A 375 -31.50 27.13 5.77
CA ALA A 375 -32.94 26.93 5.90
C ALA A 375 -33.45 27.51 7.23
N TYR A 376 -32.85 27.10 8.35
CA TYR A 376 -33.24 27.59 9.67
C TYR A 376 -33.11 29.10 9.80
N LYS A 377 -32.04 29.68 9.24
CA LYS A 377 -31.83 31.13 9.23
C LYS A 377 -32.92 31.84 8.42
N SER A 378 -33.21 31.39 7.20
CA SER A 378 -34.27 31.99 6.37
C SER A 378 -35.65 31.81 7.01
N TYR A 379 -35.90 30.70 7.69
CA TYR A 379 -37.13 30.48 8.47
C TYR A 379 -37.28 31.47 9.63
N VAL A 380 -36.22 31.70 10.42
CA VAL A 380 -36.24 32.72 11.50
C VAL A 380 -36.42 34.13 10.95
N GLU A 381 -35.91 34.40 9.74
CA GLU A 381 -36.08 35.67 9.02
C GLU A 381 -37.40 35.72 8.21
N GLU A 382 -38.32 34.77 8.40
CA GLU A 382 -39.65 34.66 7.76
C GLU A 382 -39.60 34.60 6.21
N ARG A 383 -38.44 34.25 5.64
CA ARG A 383 -38.25 33.98 4.21
C ARG A 383 -38.56 32.50 3.91
N TYR A 384 -39.83 32.13 4.09
CA TYR A 384 -40.27 30.73 4.02
C TYR A 384 -39.98 30.05 2.68
N ASP A 385 -40.15 30.75 1.57
CA ASP A 385 -39.91 30.20 0.22
C ASP A 385 -38.44 29.82 0.01
N GLU A 386 -37.51 30.64 0.53
CA GLU A 386 -36.08 30.32 0.50
C GLU A 386 -35.73 29.15 1.43
N SER A 387 -36.37 29.11 2.61
CA SER A 387 -36.17 28.01 3.56
C SER A 387 -36.53 26.66 2.93
N GLU A 388 -37.67 26.56 2.25
CA GLU A 388 -38.09 25.34 1.54
C GLU A 388 -37.06 24.91 0.49
N ILE A 389 -36.53 25.86 -0.30
CA ILE A 389 -35.49 25.57 -1.31
C ILE A 389 -34.24 24.99 -0.63
N PHE A 390 -33.78 25.59 0.47
CA PHE A 390 -32.63 25.07 1.22
C PHE A 390 -32.90 23.68 1.82
N MET A 391 -34.11 23.43 2.33
CA MET A 391 -34.51 22.13 2.86
C MET A 391 -34.53 21.04 1.78
N ILE A 392 -35.06 21.35 0.59
CA ILE A 392 -35.05 20.43 -0.55
C ILE A 392 -33.61 20.09 -0.94
N ASN A 393 -32.73 21.09 -0.99
CA ASN A 393 -31.31 20.89 -1.27
C ASN A 393 -30.61 20.03 -0.20
N ALA A 394 -30.90 20.27 1.08
CA ALA A 394 -30.40 19.46 2.19
C ALA A 394 -30.88 18.01 2.08
N SER A 395 -32.19 17.79 1.89
CA SER A 395 -32.81 16.47 1.76
C SER A 395 -32.20 15.67 0.61
N ASN A 396 -32.09 16.29 -0.57
CA ASN A 396 -31.47 15.70 -1.74
C ASN A 396 -30.01 15.32 -1.47
N TYR A 397 -29.24 16.19 -0.82
CA TYR A 397 -27.83 15.90 -0.49
C TYR A 397 -27.70 14.73 0.50
N LEU A 398 -28.53 14.68 1.54
CA LEU A 398 -28.56 13.58 2.50
C LEU A 398 -28.91 12.25 1.82
N ASP A 399 -29.86 12.24 0.88
CA ASP A 399 -30.19 11.03 0.11
C ASP A 399 -29.06 10.55 -0.79
N VAL A 400 -28.33 11.48 -1.41
CA VAL A 400 -27.13 11.14 -2.18
C VAL A 400 -26.08 10.49 -1.28
N LEU A 401 -25.77 11.09 -0.14
CA LEU A 401 -24.81 10.53 0.82
C LEU A 401 -25.20 9.12 1.27
N ARG A 402 -26.50 8.91 1.56
CA ARG A 402 -27.04 7.60 1.94
C ARG A 402 -26.89 6.56 0.83
N LEU A 403 -27.16 6.95 -0.42
CA LEU A 403 -27.00 6.08 -1.58
C LEU A 403 -25.53 5.72 -1.84
N GLU A 404 -24.61 6.68 -1.70
CA GLU A 404 -23.17 6.43 -1.84
C GLU A 404 -22.66 5.43 -0.78
N ASP A 405 -23.09 5.57 0.47
CA ASP A 405 -22.74 4.62 1.53
C ASP A 405 -23.29 3.21 1.26
N LEU A 406 -24.56 3.10 0.83
CA LEU A 406 -25.15 1.83 0.43
C LEU A 406 -24.38 1.19 -0.73
N GLN A 407 -23.97 1.98 -1.73
CA GLN A 407 -23.12 1.50 -2.82
C GLN A 407 -21.76 1.03 -2.33
N ARG A 408 -21.10 1.80 -1.45
CA ARG A 408 -19.82 1.41 -0.84
C ARG A 408 -19.93 0.10 -0.06
N LYS A 409 -20.95 -0.05 0.78
CA LYS A 409 -21.22 -1.30 1.53
C LYS A 409 -21.47 -2.47 0.59
N ASN A 410 -22.23 -2.27 -0.49
CA ASN A 410 -22.48 -3.28 -1.51
C ASN A 410 -21.20 -3.67 -2.27
N LEU A 411 -20.35 -2.71 -2.64
CA LEU A 411 -19.06 -2.97 -3.28
C LEU A 411 -18.13 -3.75 -2.35
N LEU A 412 -18.04 -3.39 -1.07
CA LEU A 412 -17.27 -4.13 -0.07
C LEU A 412 -17.78 -5.58 0.06
N LYS A 413 -19.10 -5.77 0.17
CA LYS A 413 -19.73 -7.10 0.21
C LYS A 413 -19.49 -7.91 -1.06
N GLN A 414 -19.45 -7.27 -2.24
CA GLN A 414 -19.14 -7.94 -3.49
C GLN A 414 -17.65 -8.32 -3.57
N THR A 415 -16.72 -7.44 -3.17
CA THR A 415 -15.27 -7.70 -3.23
C THR A 415 -14.84 -8.84 -2.31
N THR A 416 -15.38 -8.91 -1.09
CA THR A 416 -15.11 -10.01 -0.15
C THR A 416 -15.64 -11.33 -0.69
N ASN A 417 -16.87 -11.32 -1.23
CA ASN A 417 -17.46 -12.50 -1.86
C ASN A 417 -16.69 -12.96 -3.11
N LEU A 418 -16.10 -12.05 -3.90
CA LEU A 418 -15.31 -12.42 -5.08
C LEU A 418 -14.01 -13.14 -4.71
N LEU A 419 -13.28 -12.65 -3.71
CA LEU A 419 -12.06 -13.30 -3.23
C LEU A 419 -12.36 -14.69 -2.67
N LEU A 420 -13.39 -14.82 -1.84
CA LEU A 420 -13.84 -16.12 -1.32
C LEU A 420 -14.30 -17.06 -2.45
N ARG A 421 -15.12 -16.58 -3.38
CA ARG A 421 -15.67 -17.38 -4.48
C ARG A 421 -14.63 -17.83 -5.49
N HIS A 422 -13.56 -17.06 -5.69
CA HIS A 422 -12.55 -17.33 -6.70
C HIS A 422 -11.15 -17.66 -6.16
N TRP A 423 -11.00 -17.82 -4.83
CA TRP A 423 -9.72 -18.16 -4.21
C TRP A 423 -9.06 -19.40 -4.84
N TRP A 424 -9.84 -20.44 -5.12
CA TRP A 424 -9.34 -21.67 -5.75
C TRP A 424 -8.80 -21.43 -7.16
N LYS A 425 -9.41 -20.52 -7.95
CA LYS A 425 -8.92 -20.17 -9.30
C LYS A 425 -7.59 -19.44 -9.21
N ILE A 426 -7.46 -18.50 -8.27
CA ILE A 426 -6.20 -17.78 -8.00
C ILE A 426 -5.10 -18.78 -7.61
N LEU A 427 -5.44 -19.76 -6.76
CA LEU A 427 -4.51 -20.81 -6.34
C LEU A 427 -4.05 -21.67 -7.54
N ILE A 428 -4.98 -22.10 -8.40
CA ILE A 428 -4.64 -22.86 -9.63
C ILE A 428 -3.74 -22.04 -10.55
N ILE A 429 -4.04 -20.75 -10.78
CA ILE A 429 -3.22 -19.87 -11.62
C ILE A 429 -1.82 -19.71 -11.02
N SER A 430 -1.71 -19.53 -9.70
CA SER A 430 -0.43 -19.41 -9.01
C SER A 430 0.41 -20.70 -9.12
N VAL A 431 -0.22 -21.86 -8.99
CA VAL A 431 0.42 -23.17 -9.22
C VAL A 431 0.88 -23.31 -10.67
N LEU A 432 0.03 -23.01 -11.65
CA LEU A 432 0.40 -23.04 -13.08
C LEU A 432 1.56 -22.08 -13.37
N PHE A 433 1.56 -20.90 -12.77
CA PHE A 433 2.62 -19.92 -12.91
C PHE A 433 3.95 -20.45 -12.34
N TYR A 434 3.92 -21.04 -11.14
CA TYR A 434 5.10 -21.67 -10.53
C TYR A 434 5.69 -22.79 -11.40
N TYR A 435 4.84 -23.67 -11.95
CA TYR A 435 5.30 -24.75 -12.82
C TYR A 435 5.82 -24.26 -14.18
N SER A 436 5.25 -23.19 -14.73
CA SER A 436 5.69 -22.60 -16.02
C SER A 436 7.01 -21.82 -15.90
N LEU A 437 7.33 -21.26 -14.73
CA LEU A 437 8.61 -20.59 -14.45
C LEU A 437 9.80 -21.55 -14.40
N LYS A 438 9.61 -22.78 -13.90
CA LYS A 438 10.68 -23.78 -13.74
C LYS A 438 11.47 -24.08 -15.03
N PRO A 439 10.86 -24.40 -16.18
CA PRO A 439 11.59 -24.62 -17.43
C PRO A 439 12.29 -23.36 -17.95
N PHE A 440 11.73 -22.17 -17.70
CA PHE A 440 12.34 -20.90 -18.07
C PHE A 440 13.65 -20.67 -17.30
N ILE A 441 13.61 -20.83 -15.97
CA ILE A 441 14.80 -20.73 -15.10
C ILE A 441 15.88 -21.73 -15.55
N ARG A 442 15.50 -22.97 -15.88
CA ARG A 442 16.44 -23.97 -16.42
C ARG A 442 17.11 -23.53 -17.73
N LYS A 443 16.33 -23.01 -18.69
CA LYS A 443 16.89 -22.49 -19.96
C LYS A 443 17.89 -21.36 -19.72
N VAL A 444 17.57 -20.44 -18.82
CA VAL A 444 18.46 -19.32 -18.44
C VAL A 444 19.77 -19.85 -17.85
N ASN A 445 19.69 -20.77 -16.90
CA ASN A 445 20.87 -21.37 -16.26
C ASN A 445 21.77 -22.12 -17.27
N LYS A 446 21.18 -22.88 -18.20
CA LYS A 446 21.94 -23.53 -19.29
C LYS A 446 22.66 -22.49 -20.16
N LYS A 447 21.99 -21.39 -20.51
CA LYS A 447 22.58 -20.32 -21.33
C LYS A 447 23.76 -19.65 -20.61
N LEU A 448 23.63 -19.40 -19.31
CA LEU A 448 24.70 -18.85 -18.47
C LEU A 448 25.88 -19.83 -18.35
N ALA A 449 25.62 -21.11 -18.10
CA ALA A 449 26.65 -22.15 -18.05
C ALA A 449 27.44 -22.25 -19.36
N LYS A 450 26.75 -22.26 -20.51
CA LYS A 450 27.38 -22.25 -21.84
C LYS A 450 28.28 -21.04 -22.06
N ARG A 451 27.79 -19.83 -21.74
CA ARG A 451 28.58 -18.60 -21.82
C ARG A 451 29.82 -18.68 -20.93
N LYS A 452 29.69 -19.23 -19.72
CA LYS A 452 30.81 -19.38 -18.80
C LYS A 452 31.85 -20.40 -19.30
N ILE A 453 31.42 -21.50 -19.91
CA ILE A 453 32.32 -22.47 -20.54
C ILE A 453 33.14 -21.81 -21.67
N ILE A 454 32.50 -21.03 -22.54
CA ILE A 454 33.19 -20.32 -23.63
C ILE A 454 34.28 -19.39 -23.08
N LEU A 455 33.96 -18.64 -22.02
CA LEU A 455 34.93 -17.76 -21.35
C LEU A 455 36.09 -18.56 -20.72
N LEU A 456 35.79 -19.68 -20.05
CA LEU A 456 36.79 -20.54 -19.44
C LEU A 456 37.69 -21.22 -20.48
N GLN A 457 37.15 -21.59 -21.65
CA GLN A 457 37.93 -22.12 -22.76
C GLN A 457 38.89 -21.08 -23.34
N LYS A 458 38.45 -19.81 -23.44
CA LYS A 458 39.30 -18.71 -23.86
C LYS A 458 40.45 -18.48 -22.87
N GLU A 459 40.14 -18.43 -21.57
CA GLU A 459 41.14 -18.30 -20.50
C GLU A 459 42.13 -19.47 -20.51
N LEU A 460 41.66 -20.69 -20.77
CA LEU A 460 42.53 -21.87 -20.87
C LEU A 460 43.55 -21.71 -22.00
N LYS A 461 43.12 -21.25 -23.18
CA LYS A 461 44.01 -21.00 -24.32
C LYS A 461 45.03 -19.91 -24.01
N GLU A 462 44.59 -18.79 -23.42
CA GLU A 462 45.48 -17.70 -23.02
C GLU A 462 46.55 -18.17 -22.01
N LEU A 463 46.20 -19.06 -21.06
CA LEU A 463 47.17 -19.65 -20.12
C LEU A 463 48.16 -20.61 -20.80
N GLU A 464 47.73 -21.35 -21.81
CA GLU A 464 48.63 -22.21 -22.60
C GLU A 464 49.62 -21.35 -23.41
N ASP A 465 49.14 -20.28 -24.04
CA ASP A 465 49.98 -19.32 -24.79
C ASP A 465 51.00 -18.64 -23.86
N LEU A 466 50.61 -18.25 -22.64
CA LEU A 466 51.51 -17.69 -21.63
C LEU A 466 52.60 -18.67 -21.19
N ILE A 467 52.31 -19.97 -21.08
CA ILE A 467 53.34 -20.97 -20.78
C ILE A 467 54.40 -21.00 -21.88
N VAL A 468 53.96 -20.96 -23.15
CA VAL A 468 54.86 -20.94 -24.31
C VAL A 468 55.69 -19.65 -24.34
N GLU A 469 55.08 -18.50 -24.07
CA GLU A 469 55.77 -17.21 -24.02
C GLU A 469 56.86 -17.20 -22.94
N GLU A 470 56.56 -17.67 -21.73
CA GLU A 470 57.52 -17.76 -20.63
C GLU A 470 58.66 -18.76 -20.96
N GLN A 471 58.35 -19.84 -21.69
CA GLN A 471 59.36 -20.79 -22.17
C GLN A 471 60.32 -20.10 -23.16
N VAL A 472 59.80 -19.35 -24.13
CA VAL A 472 60.62 -18.58 -25.08
C VAL A 472 61.45 -17.51 -24.37
N ALA A 473 60.87 -16.78 -23.41
CA ALA A 473 61.57 -15.76 -22.63
C ALA A 473 62.76 -16.34 -21.85
N THR A 474 62.59 -17.52 -21.26
CA THR A 474 63.60 -18.18 -20.44
C THR A 474 64.70 -18.81 -21.28
N PHE A 475 64.32 -19.65 -22.26
CA PHE A 475 65.29 -20.50 -22.96
C PHE A 475 65.84 -19.90 -24.25
N LYS A 476 65.09 -19.00 -24.90
CA LYS A 476 65.53 -18.36 -26.15
C LYS A 476 66.09 -16.96 -25.93
N LYS A 477 65.43 -16.16 -25.09
CA LYS A 477 65.82 -14.76 -24.85
C LYS A 477 66.69 -14.57 -23.61
N VAL A 478 66.73 -15.56 -22.71
CA VAL A 478 67.48 -15.53 -21.43
C VAL A 478 67.13 -14.31 -20.57
N THR A 479 65.90 -13.80 -20.68
CA THR A 479 65.44 -12.62 -19.92
C THR A 479 64.91 -12.97 -18.53
N MET A 480 64.80 -14.26 -18.21
CA MET A 480 64.23 -14.74 -16.95
C MET A 480 64.99 -15.98 -16.44
N SER A 481 65.19 -16.07 -15.12
CA SER A 481 65.78 -17.24 -14.46
C SER A 481 64.87 -18.49 -14.55
N VAL A 482 65.51 -19.67 -14.68
CA VAL A 482 64.86 -20.99 -14.78
C VAL A 482 63.96 -21.28 -13.58
N ASP A 483 64.34 -20.88 -12.37
CA ASP A 483 63.52 -21.09 -11.17
C ASP A 483 62.22 -20.27 -11.22
N LYS A 484 62.32 -19.03 -11.71
CA LYS A 484 61.17 -18.14 -11.88
C LYS A 484 60.22 -18.65 -12.95
N TYR A 485 60.76 -19.23 -14.03
CA TYR A 485 59.98 -19.94 -15.05
C TYR A 485 59.18 -21.11 -14.45
N HIS A 486 59.83 -22.02 -13.74
CA HIS A 486 59.16 -23.18 -13.15
C HIS A 486 58.05 -22.77 -12.17
N LEU A 487 58.28 -21.72 -11.39
CA LEU A 487 57.28 -21.20 -10.47
C LEU A 487 56.04 -20.65 -11.22
N ARG A 488 56.23 -19.88 -12.30
CA ARG A 488 55.12 -19.35 -13.12
C ARG A 488 54.36 -20.45 -13.84
N VAL A 489 55.07 -21.38 -14.49
CA VAL A 489 54.45 -22.52 -15.18
C VAL A 489 53.68 -23.41 -14.20
N LYS A 490 54.19 -23.64 -13.00
CA LYS A 490 53.47 -24.37 -11.95
C LYS A 490 52.16 -23.67 -11.58
N LYS A 491 52.15 -22.34 -11.44
CA LYS A 491 50.92 -21.57 -11.18
C LYS A 491 49.93 -21.70 -12.34
N TYR A 492 50.37 -21.56 -13.59
CA TYR A 492 49.50 -21.69 -14.76
C TYR A 492 48.90 -23.11 -14.87
N ARG A 493 49.71 -24.16 -14.66
CA ARG A 493 49.21 -25.55 -14.66
C ARG A 493 48.15 -25.81 -13.59
N ILE A 494 48.32 -25.27 -12.38
CA ILE A 494 47.31 -25.37 -11.31
C ILE A 494 46.02 -24.65 -11.73
N ARG A 495 46.11 -23.47 -12.36
CA ARG A 495 44.93 -22.74 -12.84
C ARG A 495 44.22 -23.50 -13.97
N ILE A 496 44.96 -24.04 -14.93
CA ILE A 496 44.42 -24.88 -16.01
C ILE A 496 43.66 -26.08 -15.44
N ALA A 497 44.21 -26.78 -14.44
CA ALA A 497 43.54 -27.92 -13.80
C ALA A 497 42.19 -27.52 -13.17
N ARG A 498 42.14 -26.40 -12.43
CA ARG A 498 40.88 -25.88 -11.85
C ARG A 498 39.86 -25.47 -12.91
N ILE A 499 40.32 -24.84 -13.99
CA ILE A 499 39.44 -24.46 -15.12
C ILE A 499 38.84 -25.70 -15.76
N LYS A 500 39.65 -26.74 -16.01
CA LYS A 500 39.19 -28.02 -16.58
C LYS A 500 38.14 -28.68 -15.69
N GLU A 501 38.40 -28.77 -14.39
CA GLU A 501 37.43 -29.29 -13.41
C GLU A 501 36.10 -28.50 -13.44
N LYS A 502 36.17 -27.16 -13.46
CA LYS A 502 34.97 -26.33 -13.51
C LYS A 502 34.18 -26.46 -14.81
N ILE A 503 34.87 -26.65 -15.94
CA ILE A 503 34.23 -26.94 -17.22
C ILE A 503 33.47 -28.27 -17.16
N VAL A 504 34.04 -29.30 -16.52
CA VAL A 504 33.36 -30.59 -16.32
C VAL A 504 32.09 -30.40 -15.48
N GLU A 505 32.16 -29.70 -14.35
CA GLU A 505 31.00 -29.40 -13.50
C GLU A 505 29.91 -28.61 -14.26
N LEU A 506 30.29 -27.59 -15.04
CA LEU A 506 29.34 -26.81 -15.84
C LEU A 506 28.73 -27.64 -16.99
N ASN A 507 29.50 -28.56 -17.58
CA ASN A 507 29.01 -29.51 -18.56
C ASN A 507 28.04 -30.51 -17.94
N GLU A 508 28.26 -30.94 -16.70
CA GLU A 508 27.29 -31.77 -15.96
C GLU A 508 25.97 -31.05 -15.71
N ILE A 509 25.98 -29.74 -15.46
CA ILE A 509 24.74 -28.93 -15.37
C ILE A 509 24.00 -28.89 -16.71
N ILE A 510 24.73 -28.85 -17.83
CA ILE A 510 24.13 -28.85 -19.18
C ILE A 510 23.60 -30.25 -19.55
N ILE A 511 24.37 -31.30 -19.26
CA ILE A 511 24.13 -32.71 -19.66
C ILE A 511 23.18 -33.43 -18.70
N GLY A 512 23.32 -33.24 -17.40
CA GLY A 512 22.48 -33.87 -16.37
C GLY A 512 21.00 -33.54 -16.55
N ASP A 513 20.72 -32.37 -17.12
CA ASP A 513 19.39 -31.89 -17.45
C ASP A 513 18.84 -32.51 -18.76
N ASP A 514 19.69 -33.09 -19.62
CA ASP A 514 19.29 -33.84 -20.82
C ASP A 514 19.15 -35.35 -20.54
N LYS A 515 19.96 -35.91 -19.62
CA LYS A 515 19.84 -37.32 -19.18
C LYS A 515 18.56 -37.56 -18.36
N SER A 516 18.15 -36.62 -17.52
CA SER A 516 16.88 -36.70 -16.76
C SER A 516 15.65 -36.70 -17.69
N ARG A 517 15.64 -35.83 -18.72
CA ARG A 517 14.62 -35.81 -19.78
C ARG A 517 14.56 -37.11 -20.60
N LYS A 518 15.71 -37.70 -20.94
CA LYS A 518 15.74 -39.00 -21.65
C LYS A 518 15.19 -40.15 -20.79
N LYS A 519 15.41 -40.13 -19.47
CA LYS A 519 14.78 -41.10 -18.55
C LYS A 519 13.27 -40.88 -18.46
N GLU A 520 12.80 -39.65 -18.20
CA GLU A 520 11.36 -39.35 -18.09
C GLU A 520 10.58 -39.68 -19.38
N ASN A 521 11.09 -39.35 -20.56
CA ASN A 521 10.45 -39.74 -21.83
C ASN A 521 10.44 -41.25 -22.06
N LYS A 522 11.47 -41.99 -21.62
CA LYS A 522 11.51 -43.45 -21.71
C LYS A 522 10.47 -44.11 -20.80
N TYR A 523 10.11 -43.50 -19.67
CA TYR A 523 9.02 -43.95 -18.81
C TYR A 523 7.64 -43.56 -19.36
N ALA A 524 7.48 -42.36 -19.92
CA ALA A 524 6.21 -41.94 -20.54
C ALA A 524 5.84 -42.76 -21.79
N LEU A 525 6.83 -43.19 -22.58
CA LEU A 525 6.67 -44.09 -23.74
C LEU A 525 6.42 -45.57 -23.38
N ARG A 526 6.52 -45.95 -22.09
CA ARG A 526 6.15 -47.29 -21.61
C ARG A 526 4.76 -47.34 -20.97
N ILE A 527 4.17 -46.19 -20.68
CA ILE A 527 2.84 -46.05 -20.05
C ILE A 527 1.76 -45.73 -21.11
N LYS A 528 2.15 -45.16 -22.25
CA LYS A 528 1.40 -45.27 -23.51
C LYS A 528 1.72 -46.58 -24.19
#